data_AF-A0A1Y2GGS4-F1
#
_entry.id   AF-A0A1Y2GGS4-F1
#
_cell.length_a   1.000
_cell.length_b   1.000
_cell.length_c   1.000
_cell.angle_alpha   90.00
_cell.angle_beta   90.00
_cell.angle_gamma   90.00
#
_symmetry.space_group_name_H-M   'P 1'
#
loop_
_entity.id
_entity.type
_entity.pdbx_description
1 polymer ?
#
loop_
_entity_poly.entity_id
_entity_poly.type
_entity_poly.pdbx_seq_one_letter_code
_entity_poly.pdbx_strand_id
1 'polypeptide(L)'
;MHQVTTRTSDISSMEQVADLNMNYEEKQKHSHSYQHPLKALKKSELWAWYIQSGTHCGYGYVAGITLIPLLIQDTASKIGVEAHDHSIPCDTTVPGFKCVTSVFGHYLEPGTISLYISSLSSVLCFVVSLSISAVADYGSYRKTLMIVFSVLGCVNSFGFFVLQQPSLLWVATILTPLGWTLFNVCGVFSYSFLPLYGRAHPDVLAAETSQVAYKIEEQKINDMASYTNIATAWGLVLTNLICIGISQSMGQTTLSLAIAIAFTGLLWLVGMLAIAPWLDPRPNEPLPKGTNWVLYSWKKTYNTLRAFRKLPEIFKFMFAWFILSDGISTIPSVLMIILYRELGFTHTDSLIIAVVQALTATVGIYILMWVRKAWSLTTRTMILMTVGFYVVFLCYLAIVPYLTDNLGLRHKGEGWFCYVYTGLIVGTFYASTRAMLSELCPEGDENEWFSLYLLADRGSSW
;
A
#
# COMPACT_ATOMS: atom_id res chain seq x y z
N MET A 1 -40.31 32.02 -32.72
CA MET A 1 -38.85 31.85 -32.79
C MET A 1 -38.34 31.52 -31.39
N HIS A 2 -38.52 30.27 -30.95
CA HIS A 2 -37.75 29.65 -29.87
C HIS A 2 -38.32 28.26 -29.60
N GLN A 3 -37.65 27.24 -30.13
CA GLN A 3 -37.53 25.94 -29.49
C GLN A 3 -36.44 25.15 -30.23
N VAL A 4 -35.81 24.24 -29.50
CA VAL A 4 -34.88 23.19 -29.95
C VAL A 4 -33.39 23.57 -30.01
N THR A 5 -32.75 23.65 -28.83
CA THR A 5 -31.29 23.44 -28.67
C THR A 5 -30.95 22.84 -27.30
N THR A 6 -31.67 21.79 -26.87
CA THR A 6 -31.34 21.08 -25.61
C THR A 6 -31.37 19.55 -25.73
N ARG A 7 -31.47 18.98 -26.95
CA ARG A 7 -31.59 17.52 -27.12
C ARG A 7 -30.35 16.80 -27.64
N THR A 8 -29.28 17.51 -28.01
CA THR A 8 -28.09 16.91 -28.63
C THR A 8 -26.92 16.65 -27.67
N SER A 9 -26.86 17.29 -26.49
CA SER A 9 -25.81 17.04 -25.49
C SER A 9 -26.07 15.80 -24.63
N ASP A 10 -27.34 15.48 -24.36
CA ASP A 10 -27.69 14.28 -23.58
C ASP A 10 -27.52 13.00 -24.41
N ILE A 11 -27.77 13.05 -25.72
CA ILE A 11 -27.61 11.91 -26.63
C ILE A 11 -26.12 11.54 -26.79
N SER A 12 -25.19 12.50 -26.88
CA SER A 12 -23.75 12.19 -26.94
C SER A 12 -23.21 11.60 -25.64
N SER A 13 -23.81 11.96 -24.50
CA SER A 13 -23.46 11.37 -23.21
C SER A 13 -24.04 9.96 -23.05
N MET A 14 -25.22 9.69 -23.61
CA MET A 14 -25.84 8.37 -23.60
C MET A 14 -25.23 7.41 -24.62
N GLU A 15 -24.80 7.89 -25.81
CA GLU A 15 -24.01 7.10 -26.77
C GLU A 15 -22.62 6.75 -26.21
N GLN A 16 -21.92 7.70 -25.57
CA GLN A 16 -20.66 7.38 -24.87
C GLN A 16 -20.86 6.38 -23.73
N VAL A 17 -21.99 6.46 -23.01
CA VAL A 17 -22.34 5.51 -21.95
C VAL A 17 -22.73 4.14 -22.54
N ALA A 18 -23.37 4.09 -23.71
CA ALA A 18 -23.69 2.84 -24.40
C ALA A 18 -22.43 2.16 -24.97
N ASP A 19 -21.52 2.93 -25.58
CA ASP A 19 -20.24 2.44 -26.10
C ASP A 19 -19.34 1.91 -24.98
N LEU A 20 -19.24 2.60 -23.84
CA LEU A 20 -18.52 2.10 -22.66
C LEU A 20 -19.20 0.87 -22.03
N ASN A 21 -20.53 0.79 -22.09
CA ASN A 21 -21.31 -0.32 -21.54
C ASN A 21 -21.27 -1.58 -22.42
N MET A 22 -21.19 -1.46 -23.75
CA MET A 22 -20.91 -2.60 -24.63
C MET A 22 -19.47 -3.10 -24.44
N ASN A 23 -18.53 -2.16 -24.23
CA ASN A 23 -17.10 -2.47 -24.11
C ASN A 23 -16.77 -3.39 -22.91
N TYR A 24 -17.46 -3.28 -21.76
CA TYR A 24 -17.17 -4.18 -20.61
C TYR A 24 -17.66 -5.62 -20.80
N GLU A 25 -18.84 -5.83 -21.41
CA GLU A 25 -19.37 -7.17 -21.69
C GLU A 25 -18.63 -7.84 -22.85
N GLU A 26 -18.20 -7.07 -23.86
CA GLU A 26 -17.30 -7.55 -24.91
C GLU A 26 -15.89 -7.81 -24.39
N LYS A 27 -15.33 -6.94 -23.52
CA LYS A 27 -14.04 -7.18 -22.84
C LYS A 27 -14.07 -8.44 -21.98
N GLN A 28 -15.18 -8.76 -21.31
CA GLN A 28 -15.33 -10.04 -20.58
C GLN A 28 -15.45 -11.25 -21.52
N LYS A 29 -16.08 -11.10 -22.69
CA LYS A 29 -16.11 -12.17 -23.71
C LYS A 29 -14.76 -12.36 -24.39
N HIS A 30 -14.01 -11.28 -24.59
CA HIS A 30 -12.66 -11.29 -25.18
C HIS A 30 -11.55 -11.61 -24.18
N SER A 31 -11.70 -11.34 -22.88
CA SER A 31 -10.73 -11.76 -21.84
C SER A 31 -10.62 -13.28 -21.73
N HIS A 32 -11.63 -14.01 -22.21
CA HIS A 32 -11.60 -15.47 -22.33
C HIS A 32 -11.19 -15.96 -23.72
N SER A 33 -10.95 -15.04 -24.66
CA SER A 33 -10.46 -15.33 -26.00
C SER A 33 -9.02 -14.84 -26.12
N TYR A 34 -8.05 -15.72 -25.84
CA TYR A 34 -6.60 -15.50 -25.97
C TYR A 34 -6.19 -15.21 -27.43
N GLN A 35 -6.68 -14.12 -28.04
CA GLN A 35 -6.59 -13.86 -29.48
C GLN A 35 -5.57 -12.79 -29.88
N HIS A 36 -4.87 -12.16 -28.93
CA HIS A 36 -3.70 -11.33 -29.24
C HIS A 36 -2.40 -12.10 -28.94
N PRO A 37 -1.37 -12.03 -29.82
CA PRO A 37 -0.08 -12.64 -29.55
C PRO A 37 0.62 -11.88 -28.41
N LEU A 38 0.34 -12.29 -27.18
CA LEU A 38 0.97 -11.77 -25.97
C LEU A 38 2.44 -12.16 -25.97
N LYS A 39 3.31 -11.16 -25.82
CA LYS A 39 4.74 -11.39 -25.65
C LYS A 39 4.98 -12.14 -24.34
N ALA A 40 5.56 -13.33 -24.44
CA ALA A 40 5.89 -14.17 -23.29
C ALA A 40 6.72 -13.41 -22.24
N LEU A 41 6.40 -13.62 -20.97
CA LEU A 41 7.09 -13.02 -19.83
C LEU A 41 8.55 -13.47 -19.76
N LYS A 42 9.47 -12.50 -19.71
CA LYS A 42 10.89 -12.79 -19.53
C LYS A 42 11.22 -12.95 -18.04
N LYS A 43 12.16 -13.85 -17.73
CA LYS A 43 12.70 -13.99 -16.36
C LYS A 43 13.30 -12.67 -15.83
N SER A 44 13.92 -11.87 -16.70
CA SER A 44 14.47 -10.56 -16.32
C SER A 44 13.40 -9.56 -15.89
N GLU A 45 12.23 -9.57 -16.56
CA GLU A 45 11.10 -8.70 -16.20
C GLU A 45 10.53 -9.11 -14.83
N LEU A 46 10.42 -10.40 -14.57
CA LEU A 46 9.93 -10.92 -13.29
C LEU A 46 10.87 -10.58 -12.13
N TRP A 47 12.18 -10.77 -12.29
CA TRP A 47 13.17 -10.38 -11.28
C TRP A 47 13.22 -8.87 -11.06
N ALA A 48 13.11 -8.08 -12.13
CA ALA A 48 13.00 -6.62 -12.04
C ALA A 48 11.81 -6.21 -11.16
N TRP A 49 10.66 -6.85 -11.34
CA TRP A 49 9.46 -6.58 -10.54
C TRP A 49 9.60 -6.98 -9.06
N TYR A 50 10.23 -8.11 -8.76
CA TYR A 50 10.51 -8.49 -7.36
C TYR A 50 11.50 -7.53 -6.69
N ILE A 51 12.58 -7.16 -7.37
CA ILE A 51 13.56 -6.19 -6.86
C ILE A 51 12.88 -4.84 -6.63
N GLN A 52 12.01 -4.41 -7.56
CA GLN A 52 11.21 -3.20 -7.39
C GLN A 52 10.47 -3.21 -6.06
N SER A 53 9.71 -4.28 -5.78
CA SER A 53 8.90 -4.38 -4.58
C SER A 53 9.73 -4.33 -3.29
N GLY A 54 10.91 -4.95 -3.29
CA GLY A 54 11.84 -4.89 -2.16
C GLY A 54 12.50 -3.51 -1.96
N THR A 55 12.79 -2.78 -3.02
CA THR A 55 13.42 -1.44 -2.92
C THR A 55 12.44 -0.32 -2.62
N HIS A 56 11.21 -0.42 -3.16
CA HIS A 56 10.14 0.56 -2.96
C HIS A 56 9.58 0.53 -1.54
N CYS A 57 9.52 -0.65 -0.91
CA CYS A 57 8.89 -0.82 0.41
C CYS A 57 9.59 -0.06 1.54
N GLY A 58 10.89 0.22 1.40
CA GLY A 58 11.68 0.94 2.39
C GLY A 58 11.10 2.31 2.71
N TYR A 59 10.70 3.08 1.69
CA TYR A 59 10.12 4.39 1.91
C TYR A 59 8.75 4.31 2.60
N GLY A 60 7.82 3.48 2.12
CA GLY A 60 6.46 3.43 2.68
C GLY A 60 6.41 2.89 4.11
N TYR A 61 7.04 1.74 4.37
CA TYR A 61 6.92 1.05 5.65
C TYR A 61 7.95 1.51 6.69
N VAL A 62 9.18 1.87 6.29
CA VAL A 62 10.20 2.35 7.24
C VAL A 62 10.08 3.85 7.41
N ALA A 63 10.18 4.63 6.33
CA ALA A 63 10.09 6.08 6.46
C ALA A 63 8.67 6.55 6.76
N GLY A 64 7.67 6.17 5.97
CA GLY A 64 6.29 6.63 6.06
C GLY A 64 5.60 6.27 7.38
N ILE A 65 5.65 5.00 7.78
CA ILE A 65 4.94 4.51 8.97
C ILE A 65 5.74 4.73 10.26
N THR A 66 7.08 4.67 10.21
CA THR A 66 7.91 4.69 11.42
C THR A 66 8.71 5.99 11.57
N LEU A 67 9.63 6.30 10.65
CA LEU A 67 10.60 7.38 10.85
C LEU A 67 10.00 8.79 10.74
N ILE A 68 9.08 9.02 9.80
CA ILE A 68 8.45 10.33 9.58
C ILE A 68 7.56 10.72 10.78
N PRO A 69 6.66 9.85 11.28
CA PRO A 69 5.90 10.14 12.49
C PRO A 69 6.80 10.41 13.71
N LEU A 70 7.90 9.66 13.87
CA LEU A 70 8.87 9.89 14.93
C LEU A 70 9.59 11.24 14.77
N LEU A 71 9.99 11.61 13.56
CA LEU A 71 10.62 12.90 13.26
C LEU A 71 9.66 14.05 13.57
N ILE A 72 8.39 13.94 13.17
CA ILE A 72 7.35 14.93 13.47
C ILE A 72 7.15 15.05 14.98
N GLN A 73 7.06 13.92 15.70
CA GLN A 73 6.88 13.90 17.15
C GLN A 73 8.07 14.54 17.89
N ASP A 74 9.31 14.19 17.50
CA ASP A 74 10.53 14.79 18.07
C ASP A 74 10.58 16.30 17.83
N THR A 75 10.36 16.74 16.58
CA THR A 75 10.36 18.15 16.23
C THR A 75 9.23 18.93 16.92
N ALA A 76 8.02 18.36 17.01
CA ALA A 76 6.90 18.98 17.70
C ALA A 76 7.14 19.10 19.21
N SER A 77 7.74 18.08 19.83
CA SER A 77 8.07 18.11 21.26
C SER A 77 9.08 19.22 21.58
N LYS A 78 10.03 19.50 20.69
CA LYS A 78 11.05 20.56 20.86
C LYS A 78 10.50 21.98 20.83
N ILE A 79 9.38 22.21 20.16
CA ILE A 79 8.66 23.50 20.17
C ILE A 79 7.46 23.48 21.12
N GLY A 80 7.25 22.35 21.80
CA GLY A 80 6.15 22.14 22.72
C GLY A 80 6.37 22.79 24.07
N VAL A 81 5.27 22.92 24.81
CA VAL A 81 5.21 23.41 26.19
C VAL A 81 4.62 22.31 27.08
N GLU A 82 4.80 22.43 28.39
CA GLU A 82 4.22 21.47 29.33
C GLU A 82 2.69 21.50 29.30
N ALA A 83 2.04 20.33 29.36
CA ALA A 83 0.58 20.22 29.31
C ALA A 83 -0.14 20.85 30.51
N HIS A 84 0.52 20.96 31.67
CA HIS A 84 -0.04 21.60 32.85
C HIS A 84 0.14 23.13 32.82
N ASP A 85 1.26 23.59 32.27
CA ASP A 85 1.60 25.01 32.19
C ASP A 85 2.19 25.34 30.83
N HIS A 86 1.36 25.96 29.99
CA HIS A 86 1.72 26.30 28.61
C HIS A 86 2.76 27.42 28.50
N SER A 87 3.23 27.99 29.61
CA SER A 87 4.31 28.99 29.61
C SER A 87 5.71 28.38 29.72
N ILE A 88 5.81 27.09 30.08
CA ILE A 88 7.07 26.40 30.33
C ILE A 88 7.44 25.55 29.10
N PRO A 89 8.62 25.72 28.50
CA PRO A 89 9.12 24.84 27.45
C PRO A 89 9.20 23.39 27.93
N CYS A 90 8.78 22.44 27.10
CA CYS A 90 8.74 21.06 27.50
C CYS A 90 10.15 20.46 27.67
N ASP A 91 10.41 19.83 28.82
CA ASP A 91 11.65 19.09 29.04
C ASP A 91 11.49 17.62 28.62
N THR A 92 12.01 17.30 27.43
CA THR A 92 11.97 15.95 26.87
C THR A 92 12.97 14.98 27.51
N THR A 93 13.81 15.45 28.45
CA THR A 93 14.79 14.61 29.15
C THR A 93 14.22 13.89 30.38
N VAL A 94 13.05 14.31 30.86
CA VAL A 94 12.42 13.79 32.09
C VAL A 94 11.42 12.66 31.77
N PRO A 95 11.56 11.44 32.33
CA PRO A 95 10.61 10.36 32.08
C PRO A 95 9.17 10.74 32.46
N GLY A 96 8.22 10.54 31.56
CA GLY A 96 6.80 10.83 31.80
C GLY A 96 6.37 12.27 31.49
N PHE A 97 7.20 13.07 30.81
CA PHE A 97 6.83 14.40 30.34
C PHE A 97 5.56 14.36 29.49
N LYS A 98 4.68 15.36 29.66
CA LYS A 98 3.50 15.57 28.81
C LYS A 98 3.68 16.89 28.07
N CYS A 99 4.14 16.81 26.82
CA CYS A 99 4.26 17.99 25.97
C CYS A 99 2.98 18.20 25.16
N VAL A 100 2.63 19.46 24.96
CA VAL A 100 1.65 19.90 23.97
C VAL A 100 2.25 20.98 23.07
N THR A 101 1.93 20.92 21.78
CA THR A 101 2.42 21.87 20.79
C THR A 101 1.24 22.70 20.28
N SER A 102 1.42 24.03 20.22
CA SER A 102 0.40 24.92 19.68
C SER A 102 0.34 24.82 18.16
N VAL A 103 -0.81 24.39 17.64
CA VAL A 103 -1.12 24.28 16.22
C VAL A 103 -2.45 24.98 15.97
N PHE A 104 -2.44 26.05 15.16
CA PHE A 104 -3.62 26.88 14.87
C PHE A 104 -4.37 27.38 16.13
N GLY A 105 -3.64 27.66 17.22
CA GLY A 105 -4.22 28.14 18.49
C GLY A 105 -4.79 27.05 19.39
N HIS A 106 -4.70 25.77 18.99
CA HIS A 106 -5.04 24.62 19.81
C HIS A 106 -3.78 23.88 20.26
N TYR A 107 -3.79 23.39 21.49
CA TYR A 107 -2.69 22.59 22.05
C TYR A 107 -2.94 21.11 21.77
N LEU A 108 -2.05 20.50 21.00
CA LEU A 108 -2.15 19.09 20.59
C LEU A 108 -0.94 18.31 21.10
N GLU A 109 -1.15 17.05 21.46
CA GLU A 109 -0.04 16.14 21.73
C GLU A 109 0.76 15.88 20.43
N PRO A 110 2.10 15.79 20.48
CA PRO A 110 2.93 15.49 19.31
C PRO A 110 2.49 14.26 18.52
N GLY A 111 2.02 13.20 19.21
CA GLY A 111 1.49 12.00 18.57
C GLY A 111 0.23 12.26 17.74
N THR A 112 -0.69 13.09 18.26
CA THR A 112 -1.91 13.49 17.56
C THR A 112 -1.62 14.29 16.30
N ILE A 113 -0.58 15.15 16.32
CA ILE A 113 -0.14 15.90 15.13
C ILE A 113 0.26 14.95 14.00
N SER A 114 1.06 13.91 14.31
CA SER A 114 1.43 12.90 13.32
C SER A 114 0.22 12.15 12.76
N LEU A 115 -0.77 11.81 13.60
CA LEU A 115 -2.01 11.15 13.15
C LEU A 115 -2.82 12.03 12.19
N TYR A 116 -3.03 13.31 12.51
CA TYR A 116 -3.73 14.23 11.60
C TYR A 116 -3.03 14.40 10.25
N ILE A 117 -1.69 14.47 10.25
CA ILE A 117 -0.90 14.54 9.01
C ILE A 117 -1.04 13.24 8.21
N SER A 118 -1.07 12.07 8.86
CA SER A 118 -1.33 10.78 8.21
C SER A 118 -2.72 10.72 7.59
N SER A 119 -3.77 11.18 8.28
CA SER A 119 -5.14 11.22 7.72
C SER A 119 -5.22 12.17 6.51
N LEU A 120 -4.56 13.34 6.57
CA LEU A 120 -4.42 14.24 5.42
C LEU A 120 -3.69 13.58 4.23
N SER A 121 -2.69 12.73 4.53
CA SER A 121 -1.95 11.97 3.54
C SER A 121 -2.84 10.97 2.78
N SER A 122 -3.75 10.29 3.48
CA SER A 122 -4.72 9.37 2.87
C SER A 122 -5.70 10.11 1.95
N VAL A 123 -6.18 11.29 2.34
CA VAL A 123 -7.07 12.12 1.51
C VAL A 123 -6.38 12.60 0.24
N LEU A 124 -5.15 13.12 0.35
CA LEU A 124 -4.38 13.55 -0.83
C LEU A 124 -4.09 12.35 -1.76
N CYS A 125 -3.72 11.22 -1.18
CA CYS A 125 -3.47 9.99 -1.92
C CYS A 125 -4.69 9.56 -2.72
N PHE A 126 -5.89 9.63 -2.14
CA PHE A 126 -7.14 9.32 -2.85
C PHE A 126 -7.32 10.21 -4.09
N VAL A 127 -7.22 11.53 -3.93
CA VAL A 127 -7.46 12.49 -5.02
C VAL A 127 -6.45 12.31 -6.16
N VAL A 128 -5.17 12.13 -5.84
CA VAL A 128 -4.12 12.00 -6.85
C VAL A 128 -4.16 10.64 -7.53
N SER A 129 -4.38 9.55 -6.79
CA SER A 129 -4.52 8.20 -7.37
C SER A 129 -5.65 8.15 -8.38
N LEU A 130 -6.84 8.67 -8.06
CA LEU A 130 -7.95 8.71 -9.02
C LEU A 130 -7.66 9.58 -10.25
N SER A 131 -6.89 10.66 -10.08
CA SER A 131 -6.63 11.61 -11.16
C SER A 131 -5.67 11.10 -12.23
N ILE A 132 -4.81 10.12 -11.91
CA ILE A 132 -3.69 9.69 -12.77
C ILE A 132 -3.79 8.21 -13.16
N SER A 133 -4.44 7.36 -12.35
CA SER A 133 -4.36 5.91 -12.53
C SER A 133 -4.96 5.40 -13.84
N ALA A 134 -6.09 5.97 -14.28
CA ALA A 134 -6.70 5.62 -15.56
C ALA A 134 -5.82 5.98 -16.78
N VAL A 135 -4.98 7.02 -16.69
CA VAL A 135 -4.05 7.41 -17.77
C VAL A 135 -2.91 6.41 -17.90
N ALA A 136 -2.51 5.80 -16.79
CA ALA A 136 -1.42 4.82 -16.76
C ALA A 136 -1.76 3.50 -17.48
N ASP A 137 -3.04 3.27 -17.80
CA ASP A 137 -3.50 2.15 -18.63
C ASP A 137 -3.24 2.37 -20.13
N TYR A 138 -2.84 3.56 -20.57
CA TYR A 138 -2.62 3.87 -21.98
C TYR A 138 -1.13 3.94 -22.34
N GLY A 139 -0.78 3.51 -23.56
CA GLY A 139 0.58 3.59 -24.09
C GLY A 139 1.63 2.98 -23.15
N SER A 140 2.82 3.61 -23.11
CA SER A 140 3.93 3.24 -22.23
C SER A 140 3.97 4.04 -20.91
N TYR A 141 2.83 4.66 -20.53
CA TYR A 141 2.78 5.57 -19.38
C TYR A 141 3.00 4.85 -18.05
N ARG A 142 2.59 3.59 -17.87
CA ARG A 142 2.79 2.83 -16.61
C ARG A 142 4.25 2.89 -16.13
N LYS A 143 5.19 2.45 -16.97
CA LYS A 143 6.63 2.46 -16.65
C LYS A 143 7.17 3.88 -16.47
N THR A 144 6.78 4.80 -17.36
CA THR A 144 7.26 6.19 -17.33
C THR A 144 6.85 6.89 -16.05
N LEU A 145 5.58 6.76 -15.65
CA LEU A 145 5.03 7.31 -14.43
C LEU A 145 5.71 6.71 -13.21
N MET A 146 5.96 5.40 -13.16
CA MET A 146 6.70 4.80 -12.03
C MET A 146 8.08 5.42 -11.83
N ILE A 147 8.83 5.67 -12.91
CA ILE A 147 10.15 6.32 -12.84
C ILE A 147 10.00 7.75 -12.34
N VAL A 148 9.08 8.54 -12.91
CA VAL A 148 8.83 9.94 -12.52
C VAL A 148 8.45 10.03 -11.04
N PHE A 149 7.51 9.20 -10.58
CA PHE A 149 7.07 9.17 -9.19
C PHE A 149 8.18 8.73 -8.23
N SER A 150 9.08 7.83 -8.66
CA SER A 150 10.25 7.43 -7.86
C SER A 150 11.27 8.57 -7.73
N VAL A 151 11.48 9.35 -8.80
CA VAL A 151 12.33 10.56 -8.76
C VAL A 151 11.73 11.60 -7.82
N LEU A 152 10.44 11.91 -7.98
CA LEU A 152 9.74 12.86 -7.12
C LEU A 152 9.75 12.42 -5.65
N GLY A 153 9.55 11.12 -5.40
CA GLY A 153 9.58 10.54 -4.06
C GLY A 153 10.95 10.65 -3.39
N CYS A 154 12.02 10.39 -4.14
CA CYS A 154 13.38 10.61 -3.67
C CYS A 154 13.60 12.09 -3.33
N VAL A 155 13.26 13.02 -4.23
CA VAL A 155 13.40 14.47 -3.97
C VAL A 155 12.61 14.88 -2.72
N ASN A 156 11.36 14.40 -2.58
CA ASN A 156 10.53 14.65 -1.40
C ASN A 156 11.18 14.14 -0.10
N SER A 157 11.83 12.96 -0.14
CA SER A 157 12.51 12.40 1.03
C SER A 157 13.66 13.28 1.53
N PHE A 158 14.40 13.95 0.63
CA PHE A 158 15.42 14.94 1.01
C PHE A 158 14.82 16.23 1.57
N GLY A 159 13.56 16.54 1.28
CA GLY A 159 12.86 17.70 1.85
C GLY A 159 12.79 17.66 3.39
N PHE A 160 12.80 16.46 4.00
CA PHE A 160 12.72 16.31 5.46
C PHE A 160 13.94 16.87 6.22
N PHE A 161 15.05 17.19 5.55
CA PHE A 161 16.17 17.93 6.16
C PHE A 161 15.76 19.33 6.64
N VAL A 162 14.69 19.92 6.09
CA VAL A 162 14.17 21.22 6.54
C VAL A 162 13.69 21.16 8.00
N LEU A 163 13.23 19.99 8.48
CA LEU A 163 12.74 19.79 9.85
C LEU A 163 13.85 19.79 10.92
N GLN A 164 15.13 19.95 10.53
CA GLN A 164 16.19 20.27 11.49
C GLN A 164 15.97 21.62 12.17
N GLN A 165 15.20 22.52 11.54
CA GLN A 165 14.73 23.76 12.17
C GLN A 165 13.33 23.51 12.74
N PRO A 166 13.15 23.47 14.08
CA PRO A 166 11.87 23.09 14.67
C PRO A 166 10.72 24.07 14.36
N SER A 167 11.04 25.34 14.09
CA SER A 167 10.07 26.35 13.64
C SER A 167 9.40 26.02 12.30
N LEU A 168 10.01 25.15 11.49
CA LEU A 168 9.51 24.74 10.18
C LEU A 168 8.68 23.44 10.23
N LEU A 169 8.16 23.05 11.40
CA LEU A 169 7.30 21.87 11.56
C LEU A 169 6.13 21.84 10.55
N TRP A 170 5.57 23.00 10.22
CA TRP A 170 4.47 23.11 9.25
C TRP A 170 4.82 22.52 7.88
N VAL A 171 6.09 22.50 7.48
CA VAL A 171 6.54 21.89 6.20
C VAL A 171 6.25 20.38 6.18
N ALA A 172 6.26 19.71 7.33
CA ALA A 172 5.91 18.29 7.44
C ALA A 172 4.45 18.03 7.02
N THR A 173 3.55 19.00 7.21
CA THR A 173 2.15 18.89 6.78
C THR A 173 1.98 18.86 5.25
N ILE A 174 3.03 19.22 4.50
CA ILE A 174 3.06 19.18 3.03
C ILE A 174 3.87 17.99 2.54
N LEU A 175 5.10 17.82 3.05
CA LEU A 175 6.02 16.77 2.60
C LEU A 175 5.52 15.36 2.90
N THR A 176 4.86 15.16 4.05
CA THR A 176 4.37 13.84 4.44
C THR A 176 3.21 13.38 3.54
N PRO A 177 2.13 14.17 3.33
CA PRO A 177 1.09 13.81 2.36
C PRO A 177 1.61 13.61 0.94
N LEU A 178 2.51 14.48 0.49
CA LEU A 178 3.09 14.37 -0.86
C LEU A 178 3.89 13.07 -1.01
N GLY A 179 4.78 12.79 -0.06
CA GLY A 179 5.59 11.57 -0.06
C GLY A 179 4.75 10.29 -0.01
N TRP A 180 3.79 10.24 0.89
CA TRP A 180 2.87 9.11 1.03
C TRP A 180 2.07 8.87 -0.26
N THR A 181 1.59 9.94 -0.89
CA THR A 181 0.87 9.88 -2.17
C THR A 181 1.77 9.36 -3.28
N LEU A 182 3.00 9.87 -3.40
CA LEU A 182 3.94 9.45 -4.42
C LEU A 182 4.28 7.96 -4.31
N PHE A 183 4.47 7.48 -3.08
CA PHE A 183 4.72 6.06 -2.78
C PHE A 183 3.56 5.16 -3.19
N ASN A 184 2.33 5.53 -2.80
CA ASN A 184 1.13 4.73 -3.04
C ASN A 184 0.76 4.69 -4.54
N VAL A 185 0.83 5.82 -5.24
CA VAL A 185 0.58 5.89 -6.69
C VAL A 185 1.60 5.04 -7.47
N CYS A 186 2.88 5.08 -7.10
CA CYS A 186 3.88 4.19 -7.67
C CYS A 186 3.57 2.71 -7.39
N GLY A 187 3.04 2.41 -6.20
CA GLY A 187 2.56 1.08 -5.82
C GLY A 187 1.43 0.57 -6.71
N VAL A 188 0.44 1.42 -7.05
CA VAL A 188 -0.65 1.08 -7.99
C VAL A 188 -0.09 0.59 -9.33
N PHE A 189 0.86 1.36 -9.90
CA PHE A 189 1.46 1.03 -11.19
C PHE A 189 2.33 -0.24 -11.13
N SER A 190 2.94 -0.53 -9.98
CA SER A 190 3.65 -1.78 -9.76
C SER A 190 2.70 -2.98 -9.69
N TYR A 191 1.60 -2.84 -8.93
CA TYR A 191 0.67 -3.94 -8.71
C TYR A 191 -0.16 -4.27 -9.95
N SER A 192 -0.45 -3.29 -10.81
CA SER A 192 -1.15 -3.51 -12.08
C SER A 192 -0.39 -4.38 -13.08
N PHE A 193 0.91 -4.62 -12.89
CA PHE A 193 1.66 -5.60 -13.71
C PHE A 193 1.31 -7.06 -13.38
N LEU A 194 0.81 -7.35 -12.18
CA LEU A 194 0.49 -8.71 -11.76
C LEU A 194 -0.48 -9.44 -12.72
N PRO A 195 -1.66 -8.88 -13.08
CA PRO A 195 -2.54 -9.50 -14.06
C PRO A 195 -1.89 -9.64 -15.45
N LEU A 196 -1.10 -8.65 -15.90
CA LEU A 196 -0.40 -8.73 -17.18
C LEU A 196 0.64 -9.86 -17.21
N TYR A 197 1.36 -10.06 -16.10
CA TYR A 197 2.35 -11.12 -15.97
C TYR A 197 1.71 -12.49 -15.82
N GLY A 198 0.54 -12.57 -15.17
CA GLY A 198 -0.28 -13.77 -15.11
C GLY A 198 -0.62 -14.29 -16.50
N ARG A 199 -1.28 -13.44 -17.30
CA ARG A 199 -1.69 -13.77 -18.68
C ARG A 199 -0.52 -14.05 -19.62
N ALA A 200 0.61 -13.35 -19.44
CA ALA A 200 1.79 -13.50 -20.28
C ALA A 200 2.75 -14.62 -19.83
N HIS A 201 2.41 -15.39 -18.79
CA HIS A 201 3.29 -16.43 -18.27
C HIS A 201 3.45 -17.57 -19.29
N PRO A 202 4.67 -18.08 -19.57
CA PRO A 202 4.90 -19.12 -20.58
C PRO A 202 4.03 -20.36 -20.41
N ASP A 203 3.88 -20.85 -19.16
CA ASP A 203 3.03 -22.01 -18.86
C ASP A 203 1.54 -21.78 -19.15
N VAL A 204 1.07 -20.53 -19.11
CA VAL A 204 -0.32 -20.17 -19.47
C VAL A 204 -0.46 -20.14 -20.98
N LEU A 205 0.51 -19.56 -21.69
CA LEU A 205 0.55 -19.51 -23.15
C LEU A 205 0.72 -20.90 -23.79
N ALA A 206 1.32 -21.85 -23.07
CA ALA A 206 1.51 -23.23 -23.51
C ALA A 206 0.31 -24.15 -23.20
N ALA A 207 -0.73 -23.65 -22.53
CA ALA A 207 -1.87 -24.48 -22.15
C ALA A 207 -2.74 -24.85 -23.36
N GLU A 208 -3.10 -26.13 -23.46
CA GLU A 208 -3.86 -26.68 -24.60
C GLU A 208 -5.34 -26.25 -24.59
N THR A 209 -5.90 -25.96 -23.42
CA THR A 209 -7.31 -25.59 -23.26
C THR A 209 -7.46 -24.38 -22.36
N SER A 210 -8.48 -23.55 -22.61
CA SER A 210 -8.76 -22.35 -21.82
C SER A 210 -9.00 -22.65 -20.34
N GLN A 211 -9.58 -23.81 -20.01
CA GLN A 211 -9.82 -24.20 -18.62
C GLN A 211 -8.52 -24.55 -17.88
N VAL A 212 -7.56 -25.16 -18.56
CA VAL A 212 -6.23 -25.43 -18.00
C VAL A 212 -5.44 -24.13 -17.88
N ALA A 213 -5.52 -23.25 -18.89
CA ALA A 213 -4.89 -21.94 -18.88
C ALA A 213 -5.32 -21.12 -17.66
N TYR A 214 -6.63 -21.05 -17.38
CA TYR A 214 -7.19 -20.34 -16.24
C TYR A 214 -6.65 -20.85 -14.89
N LYS A 215 -6.60 -22.19 -14.70
CA LYS A 215 -6.07 -22.78 -13.46
C LYS A 215 -4.58 -22.51 -13.29
N ILE A 216 -3.80 -22.57 -14.38
CA ILE A 216 -2.37 -22.26 -14.33
C ILE A 216 -2.18 -20.77 -14.03
N GLU A 217 -2.96 -19.90 -14.65
CA GLU A 217 -2.92 -18.45 -14.44
C GLU A 217 -3.19 -18.10 -12.97
N GLU A 218 -4.28 -18.63 -12.38
CA GLU A 218 -4.59 -18.48 -10.95
C GLU A 218 -3.40 -18.91 -10.08
N GLN A 219 -2.81 -20.08 -10.37
CA GLN A 219 -1.67 -20.59 -9.61
C GLN A 219 -0.43 -19.69 -9.72
N LYS A 220 -0.12 -19.21 -10.92
CA LYS A 220 1.04 -18.36 -11.20
C LYS A 220 0.87 -16.96 -10.63
N ILE A 221 -0.31 -16.36 -10.74
CA ILE A 221 -0.63 -15.07 -10.13
C ILE A 221 -0.42 -15.14 -8.62
N ASN A 222 -0.95 -16.18 -7.95
CA ASN A 222 -0.74 -16.35 -6.51
C ASN A 222 0.73 -16.55 -6.13
N ASP A 223 1.48 -17.37 -6.88
CA ASP A 223 2.91 -17.57 -6.64
C ASP A 223 3.68 -16.25 -6.80
N MET A 224 3.45 -15.54 -7.90
CA MET A 224 4.09 -14.26 -8.18
C MET A 224 3.76 -13.21 -7.10
N ALA A 225 2.49 -13.09 -6.70
CA ALA A 225 2.08 -12.19 -5.62
C ALA A 225 2.73 -12.55 -4.27
N SER A 226 2.91 -13.84 -3.99
CA SER A 226 3.58 -14.34 -2.78
C SER A 226 5.08 -14.01 -2.79
N TYR A 227 5.78 -14.24 -3.91
CA TYR A 227 7.19 -13.89 -4.06
C TYR A 227 7.43 -12.38 -3.98
N THR A 228 6.51 -11.56 -4.50
CA THR A 228 6.55 -10.10 -4.35
C THR A 228 6.48 -9.67 -2.88
N ASN A 229 5.65 -10.33 -2.06
CA ASN A 229 5.60 -10.06 -0.62
C ASN A 229 6.83 -10.56 0.14
N ILE A 230 7.42 -11.68 -0.28
CA ILE A 230 8.71 -12.15 0.26
C ILE A 230 9.81 -11.12 -0.04
N ALA A 231 9.89 -10.63 -1.28
CA ALA A 231 10.85 -9.60 -1.66
C ALA A 231 10.66 -8.29 -0.87
N THR A 232 9.40 -7.91 -0.64
CA THR A 232 9.01 -6.77 0.21
C THR A 232 9.47 -6.97 1.66
N ALA A 233 9.25 -8.16 2.24
CA ALA A 233 9.64 -8.45 3.61
C ALA A 233 11.18 -8.40 3.80
N TRP A 234 11.95 -8.97 2.86
CA TRP A 234 13.41 -8.87 2.90
C TRP A 234 13.91 -7.45 2.68
N GLY A 235 13.29 -6.70 1.75
CA GLY A 235 13.59 -5.29 1.54
C GLY A 235 13.34 -4.44 2.79
N LEU A 236 12.25 -4.74 3.51
CA LEU A 236 11.89 -4.11 4.77
C LEU A 236 12.93 -4.40 5.87
N VAL A 237 13.35 -5.67 6.02
CA VAL A 237 14.38 -6.06 7.00
C VAL A 237 15.70 -5.34 6.69
N LEU A 238 16.17 -5.39 5.45
CA LEU A 238 17.43 -4.77 5.05
C LEU A 238 17.41 -3.25 5.27
N THR A 239 16.32 -2.59 4.86
CA THR A 239 16.17 -1.14 5.04
C THR A 239 16.15 -0.76 6.52
N ASN A 240 15.39 -1.48 7.36
CA ASN A 240 15.35 -1.23 8.80
C ASN A 240 16.73 -1.39 9.45
N LEU A 241 17.46 -2.46 9.13
CA LEU A 241 18.79 -2.69 9.71
C LEU A 241 19.76 -1.54 9.39
N ILE A 242 19.72 -1.03 8.15
CA ILE A 242 20.55 0.12 7.75
C ILE A 242 20.10 1.39 8.49
N CYS A 243 18.80 1.67 8.55
CA CYS A 243 18.27 2.83 9.27
C CYS A 243 18.61 2.79 10.78
N ILE A 244 18.56 1.62 11.41
CA ILE A 244 18.97 1.41 12.81
C ILE A 244 20.46 1.73 12.97
N GLY A 245 21.32 1.24 12.08
CA GLY A 245 22.75 1.53 12.10
C GLY A 245 23.06 3.03 11.96
N ILE A 246 22.34 3.73 11.05
CA ILE A 246 22.45 5.19 10.89
C ILE A 246 22.03 5.90 12.19
N SER A 247 20.90 5.50 12.79
CA SER A 247 20.39 6.13 14.01
C SER A 247 21.33 5.95 15.21
N GLN A 248 21.88 4.75 15.39
CA GLN A 248 22.80 4.45 16.50
C GLN A 248 24.15 5.15 16.35
N SER A 249 24.72 5.17 15.14
CA SER A 249 26.03 5.80 14.89
C SER A 249 26.02 7.31 15.09
N MET A 250 24.87 7.96 14.94
CA MET A 250 24.68 9.40 15.08
C MET A 250 24.02 9.82 16.39
N GLY A 251 23.94 8.92 17.38
CA GLY A 251 23.42 9.23 18.71
C GLY A 251 21.93 9.60 18.75
N GLN A 252 21.10 9.02 17.87
CA GLN A 252 19.64 9.18 17.85
C GLN A 252 19.15 10.64 17.72
N THR A 253 19.93 11.47 17.03
CA THR A 253 19.56 12.88 16.78
C THR A 253 18.46 13.00 15.70
N THR A 254 17.77 14.14 15.65
CA THR A 254 16.82 14.48 14.57
C THR A 254 17.45 14.42 13.19
N LEU A 255 18.75 14.73 13.09
CA LEU A 255 19.52 14.62 11.87
C LEU A 255 19.64 13.16 11.40
N SER A 256 19.82 12.23 12.34
CA SER A 256 19.88 10.80 12.03
C SER A 256 18.58 10.28 11.41
N LEU A 257 17.43 10.76 11.88
CA LEU A 257 16.12 10.42 11.31
C LEU A 257 15.94 10.99 9.90
N ALA A 258 16.32 12.26 9.68
CA ALA A 258 16.26 12.87 8.35
C ALA A 258 17.16 12.15 7.33
N ILE A 259 18.38 11.78 7.73
CA ILE A 259 19.30 11.00 6.89
C ILE A 259 18.73 9.62 6.59
N ALA A 260 18.16 8.94 7.58
CA ALA A 260 17.52 7.63 7.39
C ALA A 260 16.34 7.72 6.41
N ILE A 261 15.50 8.76 6.50
CA ILE A 261 14.41 9.00 5.55
C ILE A 261 14.94 9.24 4.13
N ALA A 262 15.95 10.11 3.97
CA ALA A 262 16.57 10.37 2.67
C ALA A 262 17.21 9.11 2.06
N PHE A 263 17.82 8.26 2.89
CA PHE A 263 18.36 6.97 2.46
C PHE A 263 17.27 6.06 1.89
N THR A 264 16.09 5.98 2.53
CA THR A 264 14.99 5.15 1.99
C THR A 264 14.47 5.64 0.64
N GLY A 265 14.39 6.96 0.42
CA GLY A 265 13.99 7.54 -0.86
C GLY A 265 15.04 7.33 -1.95
N LEU A 266 16.33 7.40 -1.58
CA LEU A 266 17.42 7.09 -2.48
C LEU A 266 17.43 5.61 -2.88
N LEU A 267 17.23 4.69 -1.93
CA LEU A 267 17.13 3.26 -2.20
C LEU A 267 15.98 2.95 -3.15
N TRP A 268 14.82 3.60 -2.97
CA TRP A 268 13.68 3.48 -3.87
C TRP A 268 14.02 3.94 -5.30
N LEU A 269 14.65 5.10 -5.48
CA LEU A 269 15.04 5.59 -6.80
C LEU A 269 16.12 4.73 -7.46
N VAL A 270 17.18 4.40 -6.72
CA VAL A 270 18.28 3.56 -7.23
C VAL A 270 17.75 2.18 -7.63
N GLY A 271 16.88 1.60 -6.81
CA GLY A 271 16.19 0.36 -7.12
C GLY A 271 15.39 0.45 -8.41
N MET A 272 14.58 1.50 -8.57
CA MET A 272 13.79 1.72 -9.78
C MET A 272 14.65 1.93 -11.04
N LEU A 273 15.74 2.70 -10.94
CA LEU A 273 16.64 2.95 -12.07
C LEU A 273 17.44 1.69 -12.45
N ALA A 274 17.88 0.89 -11.48
CA ALA A 274 18.60 -0.35 -11.73
C ALA A 274 17.76 -1.37 -12.52
N ILE A 275 16.45 -1.44 -12.24
CA ILE A 275 15.54 -2.36 -12.92
C ILE A 275 14.93 -1.80 -14.20
N ALA A 276 14.97 -0.48 -14.40
CA ALA A 276 14.32 0.18 -15.53
C ALA A 276 14.70 -0.43 -16.90
N PRO A 277 15.96 -0.85 -17.17
CA PRO A 277 16.30 -1.52 -18.43
C PRO A 277 15.65 -2.91 -18.61
N TRP A 278 15.37 -3.61 -17.51
CA TRP A 278 14.80 -4.96 -17.52
C TRP A 278 13.27 -5.00 -17.52
N LEU A 279 12.63 -3.88 -17.15
CA LEU A 279 11.17 -3.75 -17.14
C LEU A 279 10.65 -3.38 -18.54
N ASP A 280 9.94 -4.31 -19.20
CA ASP A 280 9.31 -4.02 -20.50
C ASP A 280 8.05 -3.15 -20.30
N PRO A 281 7.92 -2.01 -21.01
CA PRO A 281 6.76 -1.12 -20.86
C PRO A 281 5.40 -1.76 -21.17
N ARG A 282 5.35 -2.86 -21.94
CA ARG A 282 4.11 -3.55 -22.38
C ARG A 282 2.99 -2.55 -22.76
N PRO A 283 3.17 -1.79 -23.86
CA PRO A 283 2.30 -0.66 -24.16
C PRO A 283 0.89 -1.11 -24.55
N ASN A 284 -0.10 -0.46 -23.96
CA ASN A 284 -1.50 -0.58 -24.34
C ASN A 284 -1.84 0.44 -25.44
N GLU A 285 -3.12 0.47 -25.87
CA GLU A 285 -3.60 1.44 -26.86
C GLU A 285 -3.23 2.89 -26.47
N PRO A 286 -2.90 3.76 -27.44
CA PRO A 286 -2.55 5.14 -27.16
C PRO A 286 -3.79 5.93 -26.71
N LEU A 287 -3.58 6.89 -25.80
CA LEU A 287 -4.63 7.79 -25.34
C LEU A 287 -5.22 8.60 -26.52
N PRO A 288 -6.55 8.77 -26.63
CA PRO A 288 -7.16 9.63 -27.65
C PRO A 288 -6.60 11.06 -27.61
N LYS A 289 -6.12 11.55 -28.76
CA LYS A 289 -5.51 12.88 -28.89
C LYS A 289 -6.50 13.99 -28.50
N GLY A 290 -6.05 14.97 -27.70
CA GLY A 290 -6.83 16.16 -27.34
C GLY A 290 -7.68 16.05 -26.07
N THR A 291 -7.51 15.00 -25.27
CA THR A 291 -8.23 14.84 -23.99
C THR A 291 -7.41 15.33 -22.79
N ASN A 292 -8.06 16.08 -21.89
CA ASN A 292 -7.46 16.46 -20.60
C ASN A 292 -7.32 15.23 -19.71
N TRP A 293 -6.10 14.92 -19.27
CA TRP A 293 -5.77 13.69 -18.52
C TRP A 293 -6.56 13.54 -17.23
N VAL A 294 -6.67 14.62 -16.46
CA VAL A 294 -7.39 14.63 -15.18
C VAL A 294 -8.89 14.44 -15.41
N LEU A 295 -9.50 15.25 -16.28
CA LEU A 295 -10.93 15.15 -16.57
C LEU A 295 -11.31 13.78 -17.13
N TYR A 296 -10.44 13.20 -17.96
CA TYR A 296 -10.61 11.86 -18.50
C TYR A 296 -10.63 10.81 -17.38
N SER A 297 -9.66 10.84 -16.46
CA SER A 297 -9.57 9.86 -15.36
C SER A 297 -10.77 9.93 -14.42
N TRP A 298 -11.22 11.14 -14.08
CA TRP A 298 -12.42 11.33 -13.24
C TRP A 298 -13.69 10.85 -13.95
N LYS A 299 -13.84 11.14 -15.25
CA LYS A 299 -14.98 10.67 -16.03
C LYS A 299 -14.97 9.14 -16.17
N LYS A 300 -13.81 8.53 -16.42
CA LYS A 300 -13.65 7.08 -16.52
C LYS A 300 -14.00 6.40 -15.18
N THR A 301 -13.40 6.86 -14.08
CA THR A 301 -13.68 6.36 -12.73
C THR A 301 -15.18 6.46 -12.39
N TYR A 302 -15.82 7.60 -12.70
CA TYR A 302 -17.25 7.78 -12.47
C TYR A 302 -18.09 6.76 -13.26
N ASN A 303 -17.73 6.51 -14.52
CA ASN A 303 -18.41 5.51 -15.34
C ASN A 303 -18.19 4.09 -14.81
N THR A 304 -16.99 3.77 -14.34
CA THR A 304 -16.66 2.48 -13.72
C THR A 304 -17.49 2.25 -12.45
N LEU A 305 -17.62 3.28 -11.59
CA LEU A 305 -18.50 3.22 -10.42
C LEU A 305 -19.98 3.07 -10.79
N ARG A 306 -20.42 3.71 -11.88
CA ARG A 306 -21.80 3.58 -12.38
C ARG A 306 -22.07 2.19 -12.98
N ALA A 307 -21.04 1.51 -13.47
CA ALA A 307 -21.12 0.15 -14.01
C ALA A 307 -21.22 -0.95 -12.94
N PHE A 308 -21.47 -0.62 -11.67
CA PHE A 308 -21.51 -1.59 -10.56
C PHE A 308 -22.45 -2.79 -10.76
N ARG A 309 -23.54 -2.60 -11.52
CA ARG A 309 -24.49 -3.68 -11.83
C ARG A 309 -23.93 -4.70 -12.82
N LYS A 310 -22.95 -4.33 -13.64
CA LYS A 310 -22.34 -5.20 -14.66
C LYS A 310 -21.21 -6.06 -14.10
N LEU A 311 -20.53 -5.59 -13.05
CA LEU A 311 -19.39 -6.28 -12.44
C LEU A 311 -19.63 -6.58 -10.95
N PRO A 312 -20.74 -7.27 -10.59
CA PRO A 312 -21.15 -7.40 -9.20
C PRO A 312 -20.11 -8.12 -8.33
N GLU A 313 -19.34 -9.06 -8.90
CA GLU A 313 -18.33 -9.82 -8.15
C GLU A 313 -17.13 -8.96 -7.74
N ILE A 314 -16.65 -8.06 -8.60
CA ILE A 314 -15.57 -7.13 -8.25
C ILE A 314 -16.04 -6.17 -7.16
N PHE A 315 -17.26 -5.62 -7.28
CA PHE A 315 -17.79 -4.69 -6.28
C PHE A 315 -18.04 -5.35 -4.92
N LYS A 316 -18.52 -6.61 -4.89
CA LYS A 316 -18.60 -7.40 -3.65
C LYS A 316 -17.22 -7.60 -3.02
N PHE A 317 -16.21 -7.94 -3.83
CA PHE A 317 -14.84 -8.08 -3.36
C PHE A 317 -14.28 -6.75 -2.83
N MET A 318 -14.49 -5.65 -3.54
CA MET A 318 -14.06 -4.30 -3.14
C MET A 318 -14.68 -3.85 -1.82
N PHE A 319 -15.97 -4.11 -1.61
CA PHE A 319 -16.65 -3.81 -0.35
C PHE A 319 -16.15 -4.68 0.80
N ALA A 320 -15.95 -5.98 0.56
CA ALA A 320 -15.35 -6.88 1.56
C ALA A 320 -13.91 -6.47 1.88
N TRP A 321 -13.13 -6.10 0.86
CA TRP A 321 -11.77 -5.60 1.00
C TRP A 321 -11.72 -4.34 1.85
N PHE A 322 -12.59 -3.35 1.61
CA PHE A 322 -12.68 -2.12 2.41
C PHE A 322 -12.84 -2.39 3.92
N ILE A 323 -13.65 -3.38 4.30
CA ILE A 323 -13.86 -3.74 5.71
C ILE A 323 -12.66 -4.54 6.25
N LEU A 324 -12.16 -5.49 5.47
CA LEU A 324 -11.08 -6.38 5.89
C LEU A 324 -9.73 -5.68 5.98
N SER A 325 -9.44 -4.73 5.08
CA SER A 325 -8.19 -3.97 5.04
C SER A 325 -8.01 -3.16 6.31
N ASP A 326 -9.05 -2.46 6.75
CA ASP A 326 -9.06 -1.67 7.97
C ASP A 326 -8.86 -2.52 9.23
N GLY A 327 -9.63 -3.61 9.34
CA GLY A 327 -9.53 -4.50 10.49
C GLY A 327 -8.13 -5.11 10.61
N ILE A 328 -7.54 -5.55 9.50
CA ILE A 328 -6.24 -6.21 9.50
C ILE A 328 -5.08 -5.23 9.71
N SER A 329 -5.17 -3.99 9.23
CA SER A 329 -4.14 -2.96 9.43
C SER A 329 -4.19 -2.34 10.83
N THR A 330 -5.37 -2.26 11.45
CA THR A 330 -5.57 -1.67 12.78
C THR A 330 -5.04 -2.57 13.90
N ILE A 331 -5.18 -3.90 13.77
CA ILE A 331 -4.72 -4.88 14.78
C ILE A 331 -3.25 -4.65 15.20
N PRO A 332 -2.24 -4.66 14.31
CA PRO A 332 -0.87 -4.43 14.72
C PRO A 332 -0.64 -3.02 15.26
N SER A 333 -1.36 -2.01 14.74
CA SER A 333 -1.22 -0.62 15.21
C SER A 333 -1.69 -0.44 16.66
N VAL A 334 -2.87 -0.97 16.99
CA VAL A 334 -3.43 -0.93 18.35
C VAL A 334 -2.64 -1.83 19.30
N LEU A 335 -2.25 -3.01 18.84
CA LEU A 335 -1.40 -3.91 19.62
C LEU A 335 -0.10 -3.20 20.02
N MET A 336 0.53 -2.47 19.10
CA MET A 336 1.74 -1.70 19.38
C MET A 336 1.56 -0.68 20.50
N ILE A 337 0.45 0.07 20.45
CA ILE A 337 0.13 1.10 21.45
C ILE A 337 -0.01 0.46 22.84
N ILE A 338 -0.69 -0.69 22.93
CA ILE A 338 -0.85 -1.44 24.18
C ILE A 338 0.51 -1.95 24.68
N LEU A 339 1.33 -2.55 23.80
CA LEU A 339 2.67 -3.04 24.17
C LEU A 339 3.56 -1.92 24.73
N TYR A 340 3.50 -0.73 24.11
CA TYR A 340 4.29 0.41 24.50
C TYR A 340 3.79 1.04 25.81
N ARG A 341 2.48 1.29 25.95
CA ARG A 341 1.90 2.00 27.11
C ARG A 341 1.74 1.12 28.35
N GLU A 342 1.23 -0.10 28.17
CA GLU A 342 0.82 -0.96 29.30
C GLU A 342 1.93 -1.95 29.69
N LEU A 343 2.67 -2.46 28.70
CA LEU A 343 3.69 -3.49 28.91
C LEU A 343 5.11 -2.92 28.97
N GLY A 344 5.29 -1.61 28.77
CA GLY A 344 6.58 -0.94 28.87
C GLY A 344 7.61 -1.47 27.86
N PHE A 345 7.20 -1.68 26.61
CA PHE A 345 8.14 -1.93 25.51
C PHE A 345 9.05 -0.71 25.30
N THR A 346 10.35 -0.95 25.17
CA THR A 346 11.31 0.11 24.84
C THR A 346 11.26 0.42 23.33
N HIS A 347 11.82 1.57 22.92
CA HIS A 347 11.98 1.87 21.50
C HIS A 347 12.77 0.79 20.74
N THR A 348 13.73 0.15 21.39
CA THR A 348 14.50 -0.96 20.80
C THR A 348 13.64 -2.21 20.62
N ASP A 349 12.80 -2.55 21.60
CA ASP A 349 11.87 -3.70 21.49
C ASP A 349 10.90 -3.52 20.31
N SER A 350 10.43 -2.29 20.11
CA SER A 350 9.56 -1.89 19.00
C SER A 350 10.19 -2.06 17.61
N LEU A 351 11.48 -1.77 17.48
CA LEU A 351 12.20 -1.97 16.22
C LEU A 351 12.47 -3.45 15.98
N ILE A 352 12.82 -4.19 17.03
CA ILE A 352 13.05 -5.64 16.95
C ILE A 352 11.76 -6.37 16.56
N ILE A 353 10.61 -6.03 17.15
CA ILE A 353 9.35 -6.71 16.85
C ILE A 353 8.90 -6.48 15.40
N ALA A 354 9.17 -5.32 14.81
CA ALA A 354 8.92 -5.05 13.40
C ALA A 354 9.78 -5.92 12.47
N VAL A 355 11.06 -6.11 12.80
CA VAL A 355 11.96 -7.02 12.06
C VAL A 355 11.49 -8.48 12.21
N VAL A 356 11.14 -8.90 13.43
CA VAL A 356 10.61 -10.24 13.70
C VAL A 356 9.30 -10.47 12.93
N GLN A 357 8.41 -9.49 12.88
CA GLN A 357 7.17 -9.57 12.10
C GLN A 357 7.45 -9.75 10.60
N ALA A 358 8.42 -9.04 10.04
CA ALA A 358 8.80 -9.19 8.62
C ALA A 358 9.41 -10.57 8.31
N LEU A 359 10.27 -11.09 9.20
CA LEU A 359 10.85 -12.43 9.06
C LEU A 359 9.79 -13.52 9.18
N THR A 360 8.91 -13.41 10.16
CA THR A 360 7.80 -14.34 10.36
C THR A 360 6.79 -14.27 9.22
N ALA A 361 6.55 -13.09 8.62
CA ALA A 361 5.75 -12.98 7.41
C ALA A 361 6.34 -13.75 6.24
N THR A 362 7.66 -13.74 6.09
CA THR A 362 8.35 -14.55 5.07
C THR A 362 8.11 -16.04 5.30
N VAL A 363 8.30 -16.51 6.53
CA VAL A 363 8.05 -17.91 6.92
C VAL A 363 6.58 -18.29 6.68
N GLY A 364 5.65 -17.42 7.06
CA GLY A 364 4.22 -17.61 6.90
C GLY A 364 3.79 -17.75 5.44
N ILE A 365 4.33 -16.90 4.56
CA ILE A 365 4.08 -17.00 3.11
C ILE A 365 4.57 -18.35 2.57
N TYR A 366 5.76 -18.82 2.95
CA TYR A 366 6.24 -20.13 2.50
C TYR A 366 5.37 -21.28 2.99
N ILE A 367 4.97 -21.27 4.26
CA ILE A 367 4.09 -22.30 4.84
C ILE A 367 2.76 -22.32 4.11
N LEU A 368 2.09 -21.18 3.98
CA LEU A 368 0.76 -21.10 3.37
C LEU A 368 0.82 -21.34 1.85
N MET A 369 1.90 -20.97 1.17
CA MET A 369 2.14 -21.33 -0.23
C MET A 369 2.35 -22.83 -0.39
N TRP A 370 3.07 -23.49 0.53
CA TRP A 370 3.22 -24.95 0.53
C TRP A 370 1.88 -25.65 0.75
N VAL A 371 1.09 -25.20 1.73
CA VAL A 371 -0.27 -25.71 1.98
C VAL A 371 -1.16 -25.55 0.74
N ARG A 372 -1.12 -24.37 0.11
CA ARG A 372 -1.85 -24.08 -1.12
C ARG A 372 -1.50 -25.04 -2.25
N LYS A 373 -0.20 -25.33 -2.45
CA LYS A 373 0.29 -26.27 -3.48
C LYS A 373 -0.06 -27.72 -3.14
N ALA A 374 0.06 -28.12 -1.88
CA ALA A 374 -0.24 -29.47 -1.43
C ALA A 374 -1.74 -29.82 -1.58
N TRP A 375 -2.63 -28.86 -1.33
CA TRP A 375 -4.09 -29.08 -1.41
C TRP A 375 -4.76 -28.42 -2.62
N SER A 376 -3.98 -27.86 -3.54
CA SER A 376 -4.48 -27.15 -4.74
C SER A 376 -5.58 -26.13 -4.41
N LEU A 377 -5.38 -25.35 -3.34
CA LEU A 377 -6.39 -24.41 -2.84
C LEU A 377 -6.58 -23.23 -3.79
N THR A 378 -7.85 -22.83 -3.96
CA THR A 378 -8.21 -21.64 -4.73
C THR A 378 -7.86 -20.35 -3.99
N THR A 379 -7.70 -19.24 -4.72
CA THR A 379 -7.44 -17.89 -4.15
C THR A 379 -8.49 -17.52 -3.11
N ARG A 380 -9.77 -17.84 -3.38
CA ARG A 380 -10.89 -17.58 -2.46
C ARG A 380 -10.71 -18.32 -1.13
N THR A 381 -10.35 -19.60 -1.18
CA THR A 381 -10.14 -20.41 0.02
C THR A 381 -8.97 -19.87 0.85
N MET A 382 -7.92 -19.38 0.21
CA MET A 382 -6.76 -18.77 0.89
C MET A 382 -7.16 -17.50 1.66
N ILE A 383 -7.97 -16.62 1.06
CA ILE A 383 -8.48 -15.42 1.74
C ILE A 383 -9.36 -15.81 2.94
N LEU A 384 -10.30 -16.74 2.76
CA LEU A 384 -11.18 -17.17 3.85
C LEU A 384 -10.41 -17.83 4.99
N MET A 385 -9.39 -18.62 4.68
CA MET A 385 -8.53 -19.26 5.68
C MET A 385 -7.72 -18.22 6.48
N THR A 386 -7.10 -17.25 5.81
CA THR A 386 -6.32 -16.20 6.48
C THR A 386 -7.20 -15.29 7.34
N VAL A 387 -8.39 -14.92 6.84
CA VAL A 387 -9.39 -14.18 7.64
C VAL A 387 -9.87 -15.01 8.83
N GLY A 388 -10.11 -16.31 8.65
CA GLY A 388 -10.47 -17.22 9.73
C GLY A 388 -9.43 -17.26 10.85
N PHE A 389 -8.14 -17.28 10.50
CA PHE A 389 -7.07 -17.17 11.49
C PHE A 389 -7.07 -15.83 12.23
N TYR A 390 -7.31 -14.71 11.54
CA TYR A 390 -7.48 -13.41 12.19
C TYR A 390 -8.68 -13.36 13.16
N VAL A 391 -9.81 -13.95 12.79
CA VAL A 391 -10.99 -14.02 13.67
C VAL A 391 -10.68 -14.82 14.93
N VAL A 392 -10.02 -15.97 14.80
CA VAL A 392 -9.60 -16.77 15.97
C VAL A 392 -8.67 -15.96 16.88
N PHE A 393 -7.74 -15.22 16.30
CA PHE A 393 -6.84 -14.35 17.04
C PHE A 393 -7.56 -13.20 17.76
N LEU A 394 -8.53 -12.56 17.11
CA LEU A 394 -9.36 -11.54 17.74
C LEU A 394 -10.21 -12.12 18.88
N CYS A 395 -10.78 -13.30 18.70
CA CYS A 395 -11.49 -14.00 19.77
C CYS A 395 -10.56 -14.29 20.96
N TYR A 396 -9.31 -14.70 20.71
CA TYR A 396 -8.31 -14.88 21.76
C TYR A 396 -8.05 -13.57 22.52
N LEU A 397 -7.77 -12.47 21.81
CA LEU A 397 -7.53 -11.16 22.43
C LEU A 397 -8.75 -10.60 23.16
N ALA A 398 -9.97 -10.88 22.68
CA ALA A 398 -11.18 -10.35 23.27
C ALA A 398 -11.69 -11.17 24.45
N ILE A 399 -11.53 -12.49 24.46
CA ILE A 399 -12.16 -13.37 25.46
C ILE A 399 -11.20 -13.68 26.61
N VAL A 400 -9.93 -13.97 26.31
CA VAL A 400 -8.97 -14.45 27.31
C VAL A 400 -8.72 -13.45 28.45
N PRO A 401 -8.57 -12.13 28.20
CA PRO A 401 -8.37 -11.16 29.28
C PRO A 401 -9.53 -11.06 30.29
N TYR A 402 -10.75 -11.45 29.92
CA TYR A 402 -11.90 -11.45 30.84
C TYR A 402 -12.03 -12.75 31.63
N LEU A 403 -11.48 -13.86 31.13
CA LEU A 403 -11.60 -15.16 31.76
C LEU A 403 -10.45 -15.47 32.73
N THR A 404 -9.30 -14.83 32.58
CA THR A 404 -8.09 -15.17 33.34
C THR A 404 -7.26 -13.92 33.64
N ASP A 405 -6.83 -13.75 34.90
CA ASP A 405 -5.98 -12.61 35.30
C ASP A 405 -4.51 -12.76 34.86
N ASN A 406 -4.08 -13.97 34.51
CA ASN A 406 -2.70 -14.32 34.13
C ASN A 406 -2.44 -14.33 32.61
N LEU A 407 -3.49 -14.37 31.78
CA LEU A 407 -3.36 -14.52 30.32
C LEU A 407 -4.10 -13.39 29.62
N GLY A 408 -3.52 -12.84 28.55
CA GLY A 408 -4.17 -11.85 27.69
C GLY A 408 -3.51 -10.47 27.70
N LEU A 409 -2.30 -10.39 27.16
CA LEU A 409 -1.46 -9.19 27.08
C LEU A 409 -1.07 -8.63 28.45
N ARG A 410 -0.84 -9.52 29.43
CA ARG A 410 -0.35 -9.15 30.77
C ARG A 410 1.17 -9.28 30.89
N HIS A 411 1.78 -10.09 30.03
CA HIS A 411 3.22 -10.30 29.99
C HIS A 411 3.82 -9.89 28.65
N LYS A 412 5.05 -9.35 28.68
CA LYS A 412 5.79 -8.96 27.47
C LYS A 412 5.86 -10.09 26.43
N GLY A 413 6.06 -11.33 26.89
CA GLY A 413 6.14 -12.53 26.03
C GLY A 413 4.88 -12.80 25.20
N GLU A 414 3.69 -12.49 25.73
CA GLU A 414 2.43 -12.64 24.99
C GLU A 414 2.34 -11.65 23.82
N GLY A 415 2.85 -10.44 24.02
CA GLY A 415 2.95 -9.42 22.97
C GLY A 415 3.83 -9.85 21.80
N TRP A 416 5.00 -10.43 22.10
CA TRP A 416 5.88 -11.02 21.09
C TRP A 416 5.19 -12.12 20.29
N PHE A 417 4.48 -13.03 20.99
CA PHE A 417 3.74 -14.10 20.34
C PHE A 417 2.64 -13.55 19.40
N CYS A 418 1.89 -12.54 19.83
CA CYS A 418 0.84 -11.90 19.02
C CYS A 418 1.40 -11.31 17.71
N TYR A 419 2.55 -10.66 17.75
CA TYR A 419 3.20 -10.13 16.54
C TYR A 419 3.75 -11.22 15.62
N VAL A 420 4.33 -12.28 16.18
CA VAL A 420 4.76 -13.45 15.40
C VAL A 420 3.57 -14.09 14.70
N TYR A 421 2.44 -14.25 15.40
CA TYR A 421 1.21 -14.82 14.86
C TYR A 421 0.64 -13.98 13.72
N THR A 422 0.48 -12.67 13.93
CA THR A 422 -0.01 -11.77 12.88
C THR A 422 0.95 -11.70 11.70
N GLY A 423 2.27 -11.71 11.95
CA GLY A 423 3.31 -11.80 10.93
C GLY A 423 3.11 -12.99 9.99
N LEU A 424 2.93 -14.20 10.54
CA LEU A 424 2.73 -15.43 9.75
C LEU A 424 1.55 -15.35 8.77
N ILE A 425 0.52 -14.57 9.07
CA ILE A 425 -0.72 -14.53 8.28
C ILE A 425 -0.77 -13.34 7.33
N VAL A 426 -0.32 -12.16 7.80
CA VAL A 426 -0.50 -10.87 7.10
C VAL A 426 0.08 -10.89 5.68
N GLY A 427 1.26 -11.48 5.51
CA GLY A 427 1.95 -11.53 4.22
C GLY A 427 1.18 -12.32 3.17
N THR A 428 0.53 -13.42 3.58
CA THR A 428 -0.29 -14.24 2.67
C THR A 428 -1.61 -13.57 2.37
N PHE A 429 -2.25 -12.95 3.37
CA PHE A 429 -3.49 -12.21 3.19
C PHE A 429 -3.37 -11.15 2.08
N TYR A 430 -2.40 -10.24 2.17
CA TYR A 430 -2.17 -9.20 1.15
C TYR A 430 -1.72 -9.77 -0.21
N ALA A 431 -1.09 -10.96 -0.25
CA ALA A 431 -0.73 -11.60 -1.51
C ALA A 431 -1.98 -12.15 -2.21
N SER A 432 -2.84 -12.86 -1.48
CA SER A 432 -4.05 -13.48 -2.01
C SER A 432 -5.12 -12.46 -2.40
N THR A 433 -5.28 -11.35 -1.69
CA THR A 433 -6.24 -10.29 -2.07
C THR A 433 -5.83 -9.59 -3.37
N ARG A 434 -4.53 -9.32 -3.56
CA ARG A 434 -4.02 -8.80 -4.85
C ARG A 434 -4.15 -9.82 -5.98
N ALA A 435 -3.95 -11.10 -5.71
CA ALA A 435 -4.19 -12.16 -6.68
C ALA A 435 -5.66 -12.19 -7.10
N MET A 436 -6.60 -12.15 -6.15
CA MET A 436 -8.04 -12.12 -6.41
C MET A 436 -8.45 -10.90 -7.24
N LEU A 437 -7.93 -9.71 -6.94
CA LEU A 437 -8.19 -8.53 -7.76
C LEU A 437 -7.66 -8.72 -9.19
N SER A 438 -6.48 -9.32 -9.34
CA SER A 438 -5.87 -9.56 -10.66
C SER A 438 -6.71 -10.50 -11.52
N GLU A 439 -7.32 -11.52 -10.90
CA GLU A 439 -8.21 -12.48 -11.55
C GLU A 439 -9.56 -11.85 -11.96
N LEU A 440 -10.07 -10.91 -11.16
CA LEU A 440 -11.37 -10.30 -11.41
C LEU A 440 -11.29 -9.06 -12.32
N CYS A 441 -10.10 -8.44 -12.45
CA CYS A 441 -9.93 -7.19 -13.18
C CYS A 441 -10.15 -7.37 -14.70
N PRO A 442 -11.01 -6.54 -15.33
CA PRO A 442 -11.14 -6.46 -16.78
C PRO A 442 -9.81 -6.11 -17.45
N GLU A 443 -9.64 -6.60 -18.67
CA GLU A 443 -8.43 -6.32 -19.46
C GLU A 443 -8.37 -4.86 -19.93
N GLY A 444 -7.19 -4.28 -19.82
CA GLY A 444 -6.90 -2.91 -20.26
C GLY A 444 -7.31 -1.81 -19.28
N ASP A 445 -7.93 -2.15 -18.15
CA ASP A 445 -8.30 -1.21 -17.08
C ASP A 445 -7.59 -1.54 -15.76
N GLU A 446 -6.41 -2.18 -15.82
CA GLU A 446 -5.74 -2.72 -14.64
C GLU A 446 -5.32 -1.65 -13.63
N ASN A 447 -4.71 -0.55 -14.07
CA ASN A 447 -4.29 0.53 -13.16
C ASN A 447 -5.50 1.18 -12.49
N GLU A 448 -6.61 1.36 -13.21
CA GLU A 448 -7.85 1.89 -12.64
C GLU A 448 -8.38 1.02 -11.49
N TRP A 449 -8.52 -0.29 -11.69
CA TRP A 449 -9.00 -1.19 -10.63
C TRP A 449 -8.04 -1.32 -9.46
N PHE A 450 -6.73 -1.38 -9.73
CA PHE A 450 -5.71 -1.37 -8.66
C PHE A 450 -5.69 -0.05 -7.88
N SER A 451 -6.03 1.07 -8.51
CA SER A 451 -6.18 2.35 -7.82
C SER A 451 -7.40 2.39 -6.92
N LEU A 452 -8.53 1.83 -7.36
CA LEU A 452 -9.73 1.69 -6.55
C LEU A 452 -9.52 0.73 -5.37
N TYR A 453 -8.80 -0.36 -5.59
CA TYR A 453 -8.37 -1.29 -4.55
C TYR A 453 -7.51 -0.61 -3.47
N LEU A 454 -6.52 0.18 -3.89
CA LEU A 454 -5.68 0.92 -2.95
C LEU A 454 -6.47 2.03 -2.24
N LEU A 455 -7.39 2.68 -2.94
CA LEU A 455 -8.31 3.62 -2.32
C LEU A 455 -9.13 2.95 -1.22
N ALA A 456 -9.71 1.78 -1.47
CA ALA A 456 -10.49 1.09 -0.44
C ALA A 456 -9.64 0.75 0.80
N ASP A 457 -8.35 0.41 0.61
CA ASP A 457 -7.40 0.17 1.70
C ASP A 457 -7.09 1.45 2.50
N ARG A 458 -6.83 2.57 1.81
CA ARG A 458 -6.41 3.82 2.47
C ARG A 458 -7.57 4.66 2.98
N GLY A 459 -8.69 4.65 2.28
CA GLY A 459 -9.91 5.37 2.64
C GLY A 459 -10.61 4.78 3.84
N SER A 460 -10.35 3.51 4.18
CA SER A 460 -10.86 2.87 5.39
C SER A 460 -10.02 3.15 6.63
N SER A 461 -8.74 3.54 6.48
CA SER A 461 -7.72 3.59 7.55
C SER A 461 -7.50 5.01 8.14
N TRP A 462 -8.57 5.74 8.47
CA TRP A 462 -8.58 7.17 8.81
C TRP A 462 -8.49 7.49 10.29
#